data_AF-A0A3D3UFN7-F1
#
_entry.id   AF-A0A3D3UFN7-F1
#
_cell.length_a   1.000
_cell.length_b   1.000
_cell.length_c   1.000
_cell.angle_alpha   90.00
_cell.angle_beta   90.00
_cell.angle_gamma   90.00
#
_symmetry.space_group_name_H-M   'P 1'
#
loop_
_entity.id
_entity.type
_entity.pdbx_description
1 polymer ?
#
loop_
_entity_poly.entity_id
_entity_poly.type
_entity_poly.pdbx_seq_one_letter_code
_entity_poly.pdbx_strand_id
1 'polypeptide(L)'
;ADSGEVVLEAGTKFTPRLGRKLAERGVKELLVSAEELDGRFVACDMINEKTGEIYVEAGEELTPELIERLEQEGITELVLLDVDGVNIGAYMRNTMIADKNETRDEALVDIYRVMRPGEPPTLETAEGLFSGLFFDPERYDLSSVGRVKMNMRLELECEDTVRTLRKEDILAVVKTLVDLRDGRGEID
;
A
#
# COMPACT_ATOMS: atom_id res chain seq x y z
N ALA A 1 18.58 -21.23 5.78
CA ALA A 1 18.50 -20.89 4.36
C ALA A 1 19.85 -21.19 3.70
N ASP A 2 19.81 -21.78 2.51
CA ASP A 2 20.86 -22.21 1.57
C ASP A 2 22.22 -22.72 2.07
N SER A 3 22.93 -21.99 2.92
CA SER A 3 24.26 -22.39 3.42
C SER A 3 24.22 -23.29 4.66
N GLY A 4 23.09 -23.30 5.39
CA GLY A 4 22.97 -23.97 6.70
C GLY A 4 23.86 -23.34 7.79
N GLU A 5 24.53 -22.22 7.49
CA GLU A 5 25.39 -21.51 8.42
C GLU A 5 24.53 -20.68 9.39
N VAL A 6 24.80 -20.80 10.68
CA VAL A 6 24.19 -19.93 11.68
C VAL A 6 24.81 -18.54 11.53
N VAL A 7 24.10 -17.64 10.84
CA VAL A 7 24.54 -16.26 10.63
C VAL A 7 24.23 -15.35 11.82
N LEU A 8 23.29 -15.76 12.68
CA LEU A 8 22.83 -15.05 13.87
C LEU A 8 22.24 -16.03 14.89
N GLU A 9 22.59 -15.92 16.16
CA GLU A 9 21.98 -16.73 17.22
C GLU A 9 20.64 -16.12 17.66
N ALA A 10 19.66 -16.97 17.96
CA ALA A 10 18.36 -16.54 18.46
C ALA A 10 18.50 -15.66 19.72
N GLY A 11 17.72 -14.58 19.79
CA GLY A 11 17.79 -13.60 20.88
C GLY A 11 18.92 -12.57 20.76
N THR A 12 19.79 -12.66 19.75
CA THR A 12 20.77 -11.62 19.47
C THR A 12 20.07 -10.32 19.04
N LYS A 13 20.34 -9.21 19.74
CA LYS A 13 19.80 -7.91 19.36
C LYS A 13 20.23 -7.53 17.94
N PHE A 14 19.25 -7.36 17.04
CA PHE A 14 19.51 -6.90 15.69
C PHE A 14 19.91 -5.42 15.71
N THR A 15 21.08 -5.10 15.18
CA THR A 15 21.60 -3.72 15.10
C THR A 15 21.88 -3.33 13.66
N PRO A 16 21.83 -2.04 13.29
CA PRO A 16 22.15 -1.60 11.92
C PRO A 16 23.52 -2.06 11.44
N ARG A 17 24.52 -2.10 12.34
CA ARG A 17 25.86 -2.62 12.03
C ARG A 17 25.84 -4.10 11.66
N LEU A 18 25.05 -4.90 12.37
CA LEU A 18 24.91 -6.32 12.11
C LEU A 18 24.18 -6.57 10.78
N GLY A 19 23.10 -5.82 10.52
CA GLY A 19 22.40 -5.85 9.24
C GLY A 19 23.31 -5.55 8.05
N ARG A 20 24.13 -4.49 8.13
CA ARG A 20 25.13 -4.17 7.09
C ARG A 20 26.13 -5.31 6.88
N LYS A 21 26.65 -5.89 7.96
CA LYS A 21 27.60 -7.02 7.87
C LYS A 21 26.96 -8.25 7.20
N LEU A 22 25.69 -8.53 7.48
CA LEU A 22 24.97 -9.63 6.84
C LEU A 22 24.75 -9.36 5.34
N ALA A 23 24.38 -8.12 4.98
CA ALA A 23 24.23 -7.70 3.59
C ALA A 23 25.56 -7.77 2.81
N GLU A 24 26.67 -7.32 3.41
CA GLU A 24 28.03 -7.42 2.82
C GLU A 24 28.47 -8.88 2.60
N ARG A 25 28.00 -9.80 3.45
CA ARG A 25 28.20 -11.25 3.30
C ARG A 25 27.27 -11.88 2.25
N GLY A 26 26.36 -11.10 1.66
CA GLY A 26 25.42 -11.56 0.64
C GLY A 26 24.26 -12.39 1.17
N VAL A 27 23.94 -12.30 2.47
CA VAL A 27 22.78 -12.99 3.05
C VAL A 27 21.50 -12.37 2.49
N LYS A 28 20.71 -13.16 1.75
CA LYS A 28 19.43 -12.74 1.17
C LYS A 28 18.22 -13.36 1.85
N GLU A 29 18.42 -14.52 2.47
CA GLU A 29 17.37 -15.31 3.08
C GLU A 29 17.75 -15.65 4.52
N LEU A 30 16.75 -15.60 5.39
CA LEU A 30 16.87 -15.94 6.80
C LEU A 30 15.81 -16.99 7.10
N LEU A 31 16.19 -17.98 7.91
CA LEU A 31 15.22 -18.91 8.47
C LEU A 31 14.62 -18.25 9.71
N VAL A 32 13.32 -18.02 9.67
CA VAL A 32 12.52 -17.47 10.78
C VAL A 32 11.60 -18.56 11.33
N SER A 33 11.14 -18.41 12.58
CA SER A 33 10.11 -19.31 13.11
C SER A 33 8.75 -18.97 12.50
N ALA A 34 7.86 -19.97 12.42
CA ALA A 34 6.48 -19.75 11.97
C ALA A 34 5.73 -18.75 12.87
N GLU A 35 6.09 -18.66 14.15
CA GLU A 35 5.55 -17.68 15.10
C GLU A 35 5.81 -16.22 14.67
N GLU A 36 6.86 -15.94 13.88
CA GLU A 36 7.13 -14.59 13.37
C GLU A 36 6.19 -14.16 12.22
N LEU A 37 5.44 -15.12 11.65
CA LEU A 37 4.42 -14.87 10.64
C LEU A 37 3.07 -14.46 11.26
N ASP A 38 2.81 -14.85 12.51
CA ASP A 38 1.58 -14.50 13.23
C ASP A 38 1.44 -12.99 13.35
N GLY A 39 0.26 -12.47 13.00
CA GLY A 39 -0.04 -11.04 12.98
C GLY A 39 0.54 -10.26 11.80
N ARG A 40 1.20 -10.91 10.84
CA ARG A 40 1.59 -10.27 9.56
C ARG A 40 0.40 -10.25 8.60
N PHE A 41 0.44 -9.36 7.61
CA PHE A 41 -0.65 -9.22 6.64
C PHE A 41 -0.23 -9.68 5.26
N VAL A 42 -1.09 -10.43 4.57
CA VAL A 42 -0.85 -10.88 3.19
C VAL A 42 -1.02 -9.69 2.22
N ALA A 43 -0.17 -9.61 1.19
CA ALA A 43 -0.16 -8.48 0.26
C ALA A 43 -1.01 -8.70 -1.00
N CYS A 44 -1.33 -9.95 -1.34
CA CYS A 44 -2.06 -10.32 -2.54
C CYS A 44 -3.02 -11.49 -2.28
N ASP A 45 -4.11 -11.53 -3.05
CA ASP A 45 -5.04 -12.65 -3.02
C ASP A 45 -4.31 -13.95 -3.38
N MET A 46 -4.66 -15.02 -2.69
CA MET A 46 -4.19 -16.36 -3.01
C MET A 46 -5.38 -17.21 -3.36
N ILE A 47 -5.38 -17.74 -4.58
CA ILE A 47 -6.50 -18.53 -5.11
C ILE A 47 -6.01 -19.87 -5.60
N ASN A 48 -6.86 -20.89 -5.46
CA ASN A 48 -6.70 -22.12 -6.19
C ASN A 48 -7.13 -21.89 -7.64
N GLU A 49 -6.18 -21.80 -8.56
CA GLU A 49 -6.47 -21.54 -9.97
C GLU A 49 -7.36 -22.62 -10.64
N LYS A 50 -7.49 -23.80 -10.04
CA LYS A 50 -8.31 -24.90 -10.59
C LYS A 50 -9.75 -24.88 -10.10
N THR A 51 -9.96 -24.57 -8.82
CA THR A 51 -11.30 -24.59 -8.19
C THR A 51 -11.93 -23.20 -8.10
N GLY A 52 -11.12 -22.14 -8.19
CA GLY A 52 -11.54 -20.77 -7.92
C GLY A 52 -11.73 -20.47 -6.44
N GLU A 53 -11.33 -21.38 -5.55
CA GLU A 53 -11.36 -21.17 -4.10
C GLU A 53 -10.36 -20.10 -3.70
N ILE A 54 -10.80 -19.15 -2.88
CA ILE A 54 -9.93 -18.11 -2.31
C ILE A 54 -9.37 -18.65 -1.00
N TYR A 55 -8.06 -18.82 -0.95
CA TYR A 55 -7.36 -19.25 0.25
C TYR A 55 -7.14 -18.10 1.24
N VAL A 56 -6.86 -16.90 0.76
CA VAL A 56 -6.74 -15.69 1.59
C VAL A 56 -6.85 -14.46 0.69
N GLU A 57 -7.50 -13.41 1.19
CA GLU A 57 -7.61 -12.12 0.50
C GLU A 57 -6.48 -11.17 0.89
N ALA A 58 -6.13 -10.25 -0.01
CA ALA A 58 -5.14 -9.23 0.25
C ALA A 58 -5.51 -8.38 1.47
N GLY A 59 -4.57 -8.21 2.40
CA GLY A 59 -4.74 -7.46 3.63
C GLY A 59 -5.27 -8.30 4.80
N GLU A 60 -5.63 -9.57 4.61
CA GLU A 60 -5.94 -10.47 5.73
C GLU A 60 -4.72 -10.70 6.63
N GLU A 61 -5.00 -10.91 7.92
CA GLU A 61 -3.99 -11.18 8.95
C GLU A 61 -3.71 -12.68 9.01
N LEU A 62 -2.43 -13.04 9.04
CA LEU A 62 -1.98 -14.41 9.24
C LEU A 62 -2.19 -14.80 10.71
N THR A 63 -3.14 -15.70 10.94
CA THR A 63 -3.33 -16.40 12.21
C THR A 63 -2.68 -17.78 12.16
N PRO A 64 -2.40 -18.43 13.30
CA PRO A 64 -1.84 -19.78 13.32
C PRO A 64 -2.67 -20.79 12.52
N GLU A 65 -4.00 -20.69 12.61
CA GLU A 65 -4.92 -21.57 11.87
C GLU A 65 -4.85 -21.33 10.36
N LEU A 66 -4.71 -20.06 9.94
CA LEU A 66 -4.55 -19.71 8.54
C LEU A 66 -3.22 -20.24 8.00
N ILE A 67 -2.12 -20.08 8.75
CA ILE A 67 -0.80 -20.58 8.38
C ILE A 67 -0.84 -22.11 8.18
N GLU A 68 -1.39 -22.86 9.14
CA GLU A 68 -1.53 -24.31 9.03
C GLU A 68 -2.36 -24.72 7.81
N ARG A 69 -3.44 -24.00 7.51
CA ARG A 69 -4.26 -24.24 6.31
C ARG A 69 -3.46 -24.01 5.03
N LEU A 70 -2.74 -22.89 4.93
CA LEU A 70 -1.94 -22.57 3.73
C LEU A 70 -0.84 -23.63 3.50
N GLU A 71 -0.20 -24.11 4.57
CA GLU A 71 0.76 -25.21 4.49
C GLU A 71 0.13 -26.52 3.99
N GLN A 72 -1.07 -26.87 4.45
CA GLN A 72 -1.80 -28.07 4.00
C GLN A 72 -2.17 -28.02 2.52
N GLU A 73 -2.48 -26.83 2.01
CA GLU A 73 -2.74 -26.58 0.58
C GLU A 73 -1.44 -26.54 -0.25
N GLY A 74 -0.27 -26.68 0.38
CA GLY A 74 1.03 -26.77 -0.28
C GLY A 74 1.60 -25.41 -0.70
N ILE A 75 1.15 -24.32 -0.08
CA ILE A 75 1.67 -22.98 -0.32
C ILE A 75 3.04 -22.86 0.35
N THR A 76 4.04 -22.43 -0.44
CA THR A 76 5.45 -22.36 0.00
C THR A 76 6.01 -20.94 -0.03
N GLU A 77 5.30 -20.00 -0.65
CA GLU A 77 5.69 -18.61 -0.78
C GLU A 77 4.53 -17.69 -0.42
N LEU A 78 4.82 -16.65 0.35
CA LEU A 78 3.87 -15.62 0.76
C LEU A 78 4.48 -14.25 0.49
N VAL A 79 3.68 -13.34 -0.06
CA VAL A 79 4.03 -11.93 -0.16
C VAL A 79 3.32 -11.20 0.97
N LEU A 80 4.08 -10.53 1.83
CA LEU A 80 3.56 -9.86 3.03
C LEU A 80 3.68 -8.34 2.90
N LEU A 81 2.78 -7.62 3.56
CA LEU A 81 2.92 -6.18 3.74
C LEU A 81 4.07 -5.88 4.72
N ASP A 82 4.90 -4.90 4.38
CA ASP A 82 5.99 -4.42 5.25
C ASP A 82 5.42 -3.52 6.37
N VAL A 83 4.68 -4.13 7.29
CA VAL A 83 4.08 -3.49 8.46
C VAL A 83 4.71 -4.12 9.70
N ASP A 84 5.38 -3.30 10.51
CA ASP A 84 6.02 -3.73 11.75
C ASP A 84 5.36 -3.20 13.02
N GLY A 85 4.38 -2.28 12.88
CA GLY A 85 3.66 -1.67 13.99
C GLY A 85 4.49 -0.70 14.84
N VAL A 86 5.76 -0.46 14.49
CA VAL A 86 6.70 0.39 15.22
C VAL A 86 7.17 1.55 14.34
N ASN A 87 7.69 1.26 13.15
CA ASN A 87 8.20 2.23 12.20
C ASN A 87 7.29 2.38 10.98
N ILE A 88 6.47 1.38 10.67
CA ILE A 88 5.52 1.37 9.56
C ILE A 88 4.16 0.91 10.07
N GLY A 89 3.19 1.83 10.04
CA GLY A 89 1.82 1.54 10.43
C GLY A 89 0.97 0.91 9.32
N ALA A 90 -0.03 0.12 9.72
CA ALA A 90 -1.00 -0.50 8.82
C ALA A 90 -2.07 0.48 8.27
N TYR A 91 -1.75 1.76 8.07
CA TYR A 91 -2.76 2.80 7.83
C TYR A 91 -3.54 2.56 6.54
N MET A 92 -2.83 2.36 5.42
CA MET A 92 -3.47 2.09 4.12
C MET A 92 -4.29 0.79 4.18
N ARG A 93 -3.74 -0.28 4.74
CA ARG A 93 -4.45 -1.55 4.92
C ARG A 93 -5.74 -1.36 5.71
N ASN A 94 -5.67 -0.70 6.87
CA ASN A 94 -6.84 -0.50 7.72
C ASN A 94 -7.89 0.39 7.04
N THR A 95 -7.47 1.36 6.22
CA THR A 95 -8.37 2.15 5.39
C THR A 95 -9.04 1.29 4.31
N MET A 96 -8.31 0.42 3.62
CA MET A 96 -8.87 -0.47 2.61
C MET A 96 -9.89 -1.45 3.20
N ILE A 97 -9.59 -2.06 4.36
CA ILE A 97 -10.52 -2.96 5.07
C ILE A 97 -11.80 -2.25 5.53
N ALA A 98 -11.73 -0.95 5.80
CA ALA A 98 -12.89 -0.15 6.18
C ALA A 98 -13.66 0.42 4.98
N ASP A 99 -13.05 0.43 3.79
CA ASP A 99 -13.73 0.84 2.57
C ASP A 99 -14.80 -0.20 2.20
N LYS A 100 -15.90 0.28 1.64
CA LYS A 100 -17.03 -0.56 1.21
C LYS A 100 -17.10 -0.68 -0.31
N ASN A 101 -16.26 0.07 -1.02
CA ASN A 101 -16.22 0.10 -2.46
C ASN A 101 -15.17 -0.90 -2.94
N GLU A 102 -15.61 -1.94 -3.65
CA GLU A 102 -14.73 -2.96 -4.22
C GLU A 102 -14.35 -2.62 -5.66
N THR A 103 -15.09 -1.70 -6.28
CA THR A 103 -14.91 -1.31 -7.67
C THR A 103 -14.80 0.19 -7.85
N ARG A 104 -14.19 0.58 -8.98
CA ARG A 104 -14.12 1.98 -9.39
C ARG A 104 -15.51 2.62 -9.51
N ASP A 105 -16.47 1.88 -10.04
CA ASP A 105 -17.81 2.39 -10.31
C ASP A 105 -18.56 2.69 -9.01
N GLU A 106 -18.44 1.81 -8.02
CA GLU A 106 -18.96 2.03 -6.66
C GLU A 106 -18.30 3.25 -6.02
N ALA A 107 -16.96 3.34 -6.07
CA ALA A 107 -16.22 4.47 -5.52
C ALA A 107 -16.64 5.81 -6.16
N LEU A 108 -16.82 5.85 -7.48
CA LEU A 108 -17.31 7.04 -8.19
C LEU A 108 -18.72 7.43 -7.73
N VAL A 109 -19.61 6.45 -7.61
CA VAL A 109 -20.99 6.66 -7.17
C VAL A 109 -21.02 7.19 -5.73
N ASP A 110 -20.18 6.66 -4.84
CA ASP A 110 -20.08 7.12 -3.45
C ASP A 110 -19.50 8.54 -3.35
N ILE A 111 -18.46 8.85 -4.12
CA ILE A 111 -17.95 10.24 -4.23
C ILE A 111 -19.05 11.18 -4.70
N TYR A 112 -19.84 10.80 -5.71
CA TYR A 112 -20.96 11.61 -6.19
C TYR A 112 -21.99 11.86 -5.10
N ARG A 113 -22.39 10.82 -4.35
CA ARG A 113 -23.37 10.93 -3.25
C ARG A 113 -22.92 11.89 -2.16
N VAL A 114 -21.63 11.89 -1.84
CA VAL A 114 -21.05 12.82 -0.85
C VAL A 114 -21.08 14.27 -1.37
N MET A 115 -20.72 14.48 -2.64
CA MET A 115 -20.65 15.82 -3.24
C MET A 115 -22.03 16.41 -3.57
N ARG A 116 -23.00 15.55 -3.89
CA ARG A 116 -24.37 15.93 -4.27
C ARG A 116 -25.40 15.08 -3.51
N PRO A 117 -25.57 15.35 -2.21
CA PRO A 117 -26.48 14.57 -1.38
C PRO A 117 -27.93 14.72 -1.87
N GLY A 118 -28.59 13.59 -2.14
CA GLY A 118 -29.99 13.53 -2.56
C GLY A 118 -30.24 13.51 -4.07
N GLU A 119 -29.23 13.72 -4.91
CA GLU A 119 -29.34 13.49 -6.35
C GLU A 119 -29.02 12.01 -6.67
N PRO A 120 -29.87 11.29 -7.42
CA PRO A 120 -29.58 9.91 -7.80
C PRO A 120 -28.38 9.87 -8.77
N PRO A 121 -27.30 9.15 -8.45
CA PRO A 121 -26.14 9.04 -9.32
C PRO A 121 -26.42 8.10 -10.49
N THR A 122 -25.99 8.48 -11.69
CA THR A 122 -25.63 7.54 -12.75
C THR A 122 -24.11 7.44 -12.84
N LEU A 123 -23.58 6.32 -13.36
CA LEU A 123 -22.14 6.15 -13.51
C LEU A 123 -21.52 7.26 -14.37
N GLU A 124 -22.17 7.61 -15.49
CA GLU A 124 -21.72 8.69 -16.38
C GLU A 124 -21.65 10.04 -15.67
N THR A 125 -22.69 10.40 -14.90
CA THR A 125 -22.69 11.66 -14.15
C THR A 125 -21.66 11.67 -13.01
N ALA A 126 -21.42 10.52 -12.39
CA ALA A 126 -20.43 10.36 -11.33
C ALA A 126 -19.01 10.50 -11.87
N GLU A 127 -18.72 9.83 -12.98
CA GLU A 127 -17.45 9.92 -13.69
C GLU A 127 -17.19 11.34 -14.21
N GLY A 128 -18.18 11.96 -14.84
CA GLY A 128 -18.07 13.34 -15.31
C GLY A 128 -17.81 14.34 -14.18
N LEU A 129 -18.48 14.16 -13.03
CA LEU A 129 -18.23 14.97 -11.84
C LEU A 129 -16.79 14.78 -11.34
N PHE A 130 -16.34 13.54 -11.13
CA PHE A 130 -15.01 13.26 -10.60
C PHE A 130 -13.90 13.76 -11.54
N SER A 131 -14.04 13.52 -12.85
CA SER A 131 -13.10 14.02 -13.86
C SER A 131 -13.00 15.54 -13.82
N GLY A 132 -14.15 16.21 -13.69
CA GLY A 132 -14.23 17.67 -13.63
C GLY A 132 -13.65 18.31 -12.37
N LEU A 133 -13.39 17.55 -11.30
CA LEU A 133 -12.83 18.10 -10.05
C LEU A 133 -11.33 18.42 -10.16
N PHE A 134 -10.56 17.54 -10.81
CA PHE A 134 -9.10 17.57 -10.74
C PHE A 134 -8.39 17.40 -12.08
N PHE A 135 -9.06 16.84 -13.08
CA PHE A 135 -8.45 16.39 -14.34
C PHE A 135 -8.89 17.22 -15.56
N ASP A 136 -9.86 18.13 -15.39
CA ASP A 136 -10.36 19.02 -16.43
C ASP A 136 -9.64 20.38 -16.38
N PRO A 137 -8.88 20.77 -17.41
CA PRO A 137 -8.12 22.03 -17.43
C PRO A 137 -9.00 23.28 -17.48
N GLU A 138 -10.28 23.18 -17.86
CA GLU A 138 -11.21 24.31 -17.81
C GLU A 138 -11.70 24.58 -16.37
N ARG A 139 -11.64 23.57 -15.49
CA ARG A 139 -12.18 23.61 -14.12
C ARG A 139 -11.11 23.62 -13.03
N TYR A 140 -9.92 23.12 -13.34
CA TYR A 140 -8.83 22.96 -12.39
C TYR A 140 -7.49 23.38 -13.00
N ASP A 141 -6.79 24.30 -12.33
CA ASP A 141 -5.48 24.80 -12.75
C ASP A 141 -4.60 25.07 -11.50
N LEU A 142 -3.52 24.31 -11.34
CA LEU A 142 -2.50 24.53 -10.31
C LEU A 142 -1.73 25.86 -10.49
N SER A 143 -1.82 26.48 -11.66
CA SER A 143 -0.83 27.40 -12.24
C SER A 143 0.52 26.73 -12.48
N SER A 144 1.37 27.35 -13.32
CA SER A 144 2.75 26.89 -13.50
C SER A 144 3.53 26.94 -12.17
N VAL A 145 3.30 27.98 -11.35
CA VAL A 145 3.96 28.13 -10.05
C VAL A 145 3.52 27.02 -9.09
N GLY A 146 2.23 26.68 -9.05
CA GLY A 146 1.73 25.61 -8.18
C GLY A 146 2.25 24.24 -8.61
N ARG A 147 2.30 23.96 -9.92
CA ARG A 147 2.93 22.74 -10.46
C ARG A 147 4.40 22.65 -10.05
N VAL A 148 5.18 23.73 -10.23
CA VAL A 148 6.60 23.75 -9.82
C VAL A 148 6.74 23.50 -8.31
N LYS A 149 5.93 24.15 -7.47
CA LYS A 149 5.96 23.92 -6.01
C LYS A 149 5.62 22.49 -5.64
N MET A 150 4.58 21.90 -6.24
CA MET A 150 4.18 20.52 -6.01
C MET A 150 5.30 19.56 -6.41
N ASN A 151 5.88 19.74 -7.60
CA ASN A 151 6.98 18.92 -8.07
C ASN A 151 8.19 18.98 -7.14
N MET A 152 8.56 20.18 -6.66
CA MET A 152 9.65 20.35 -5.71
C MET A 152 9.37 19.68 -4.36
N ARG A 153 8.13 19.79 -3.85
CA ARG A 153 7.75 19.25 -2.54
C ARG A 153 7.67 17.73 -2.53
N LEU A 154 7.16 17.15 -3.62
CA LEU A 154 6.89 15.71 -3.75
C LEU A 154 7.96 14.97 -4.55
N GLU A 155 9.04 15.67 -4.94
CA GLU A 155 10.15 15.15 -5.76
C GLU A 155 9.67 14.52 -7.08
N LEU A 156 8.71 15.19 -7.75
CA LEU A 156 8.10 14.70 -9.00
C LEU A 156 8.72 15.35 -10.23
N GLU A 157 8.92 14.56 -11.27
CA GLU A 157 9.28 15.03 -12.61
C GLU A 157 8.01 15.24 -13.45
N CYS A 158 7.68 16.51 -13.74
CA CYS A 158 6.54 16.90 -14.57
C CYS A 158 6.75 18.29 -15.15
N GLU A 159 6.32 18.52 -16.39
CA GLU A 159 6.39 19.85 -16.99
C GLU A 159 5.45 20.85 -16.28
N ASP A 160 5.85 22.12 -16.19
CA ASP A 160 5.05 23.20 -15.60
C ASP A 160 3.83 23.62 -16.44
N THR A 161 3.73 23.07 -17.65
CA THR A 161 2.60 23.16 -18.57
C THR A 161 1.47 22.21 -18.18
N VAL A 162 1.74 21.13 -17.43
CA VAL A 162 0.74 20.17 -16.96
C VAL A 162 0.16 20.67 -15.64
N ARG A 163 -0.99 21.35 -15.71
CA ARG A 163 -1.54 22.09 -14.56
C ARG A 163 -2.77 21.45 -13.90
N THR A 164 -3.30 20.37 -14.46
CA THR A 164 -4.23 19.48 -13.78
C THR A 164 -3.49 18.50 -12.88
N LEU A 165 -4.19 17.87 -11.94
CA LEU A 165 -3.60 16.75 -11.18
C LEU A 165 -3.46 15.51 -12.06
N ARG A 166 -2.46 14.71 -11.75
CA ARG A 166 -2.27 13.36 -12.28
C ARG A 166 -2.47 12.34 -11.16
N LYS A 167 -2.66 11.07 -11.51
CA LYS A 167 -2.79 10.00 -10.52
C LYS A 167 -1.53 9.87 -9.66
N GLU A 168 -0.37 10.05 -10.28
CA GLU A 168 0.94 10.04 -9.66
C GLU A 168 1.08 11.15 -8.62
N ASP A 169 0.49 12.34 -8.88
CA ASP A 169 0.51 13.44 -7.91
C ASP A 169 -0.30 13.08 -6.67
N ILE A 170 -1.49 12.51 -6.84
CA ILE A 170 -2.36 12.11 -5.73
C ILE A 170 -1.70 10.98 -4.92
N LEU A 171 -1.14 9.97 -5.59
CA LEU A 171 -0.42 8.88 -4.94
C LEU A 171 0.80 9.39 -4.16
N ALA A 172 1.55 10.34 -4.72
CA ALA A 172 2.69 10.95 -4.03
C ALA A 172 2.25 11.71 -2.78
N VAL A 173 1.16 12.48 -2.85
CA VAL A 173 0.59 13.17 -1.67
C VAL A 173 0.21 12.17 -0.58
N VAL A 174 -0.53 11.11 -0.92
CA VAL A 174 -0.94 10.08 0.04
C VAL A 174 0.29 9.41 0.66
N LYS A 175 1.28 9.05 -0.15
CA LYS A 175 2.54 8.47 0.31
C LYS A 175 3.26 9.40 1.29
N THR A 176 3.40 10.69 0.94
CA THR A 176 4.03 11.67 1.83
C THR A 176 3.29 11.80 3.16
N LEU A 177 1.95 11.76 3.17
CA LEU A 177 1.17 11.80 4.42
C LEU A 177 1.40 10.56 5.28
N VAL A 178 1.49 9.37 4.67
CA VAL A 178 1.82 8.13 5.37
C VAL A 178 3.24 8.17 5.93
N ASP A 179 4.21 8.60 5.13
CA ASP A 179 5.61 8.74 5.55
C ASP A 179 5.73 9.72 6.73
N LEU A 180 5.05 10.88 6.68
CA LEU A 180 5.01 11.83 7.79
C LEU A 180 4.42 11.21 9.06
N ARG A 181 3.39 10.36 8.91
CA ARG A 181 2.78 9.66 10.05
C ARG A 181 3.73 8.63 10.67
N ASP A 182 4.53 7.97 9.84
CA ASP A 182 5.64 7.09 10.23
C ASP A 182 6.88 7.86 10.74
N GLY A 183 6.81 9.20 10.83
CA GLY A 183 7.89 10.05 11.33
C GLY A 183 9.01 10.32 10.32
N ARG A 184 8.76 10.10 9.03
CA ARG A 184 9.69 10.36 7.93
C ARG A 184 9.34 11.66 7.23
N GLY A 185 10.29 12.60 7.20
CA GLY A 185 10.10 13.93 6.63
C GLY A 185 9.65 14.97 7.66
N GLU A 186 9.53 16.22 7.21
CA GLU A 186 9.14 17.36 8.02
C GLU A 186 7.83 17.97 7.51
N ILE A 187 7.05 18.55 8.44
CA ILE A 187 5.83 19.30 8.14
C ILE A 187 6.22 20.73 7.76
N ASP A 188 5.51 21.31 6.79
CA ASP A 188 5.72 22.70 6.33
C ASP A 188 5.24 23.76 7.34
#